data_AF-A0A3M6KAA4-F1
#
_entry.id   AF-A0A3M6KAA4-F1
#
_cell.length_a   1.000
_cell.length_b   1.000
_cell.length_c   1.000
_cell.angle_alpha   90.00
_cell.angle_beta   90.00
_cell.angle_gamma   90.00
#
_symmetry.space_group_name_H-M   'P 1'
#
loop_
_entity.id
_entity.type
_entity.pdbx_description
1 polymer ?
#
loop_
_entity_poly.entity_id
_entity_poly.type
_entity_poly.pdbx_seq_one_letter_code
_entity_poly.pdbx_strand_id
1 'polypeptide(L)'
;MSELKLSYSGYVCAPYLHTHESVELKESWLKSKNIERLYFVTGTFSSESKPYFSDSTNHYLLAKFKDSSKIADNIIEHNQEKTSFIFNVKDDLFQHEVLGDVNFVSVYYLEYGEDEDISEIANLLVKKDQIESAGIGNMETFCKNPSKFTFPYSENIIVIEVASEKSHQSVKKYCEQTRRDANRKGLSMTNLMSLSILEQLK
;
A
#
# COMPACT_ATOMS: atom_id res chain seq x y z
N MET A 1 -17.11 27.80 -2.69
CA MET A 1 -16.22 27.29 -3.74
C MET A 1 -15.99 25.83 -3.43
N SER A 2 -16.53 24.93 -4.24
CA SER A 2 -16.37 23.48 -4.07
C SER A 2 -14.94 23.12 -4.46
N GLU A 3 -14.14 22.72 -3.47
CA GLU A 3 -12.82 22.11 -3.70
C GLU A 3 -13.02 20.91 -4.62
N LEU A 4 -12.43 20.98 -5.82
CA LEU A 4 -12.33 19.81 -6.69
C LEU A 4 -11.45 18.80 -5.95
N LYS A 5 -12.06 17.76 -5.36
CA LYS A 5 -11.29 16.62 -4.84
C LYS A 5 -10.48 16.06 -6.01
N LEU A 6 -9.16 16.25 -5.96
CA LEU A 6 -8.25 15.56 -6.87
C LEU A 6 -8.43 14.05 -6.64
N SER A 7 -8.81 13.37 -7.70
CA SER A 7 -8.95 11.92 -7.72
C SER A 7 -7.61 11.32 -8.10
N TYR A 8 -7.05 10.48 -7.23
CA TYR A 8 -5.82 9.76 -7.46
C TYR A 8 -6.11 8.28 -7.70
N SER A 9 -5.20 7.58 -8.38
CA SER A 9 -5.15 6.12 -8.36
C SER A 9 -4.35 5.63 -7.16
N GLY A 10 -4.41 4.34 -6.85
CA GLY A 10 -3.61 3.79 -5.77
C GLY A 10 -4.08 2.43 -5.30
N TYR A 11 -3.87 2.16 -4.01
CA TYR A 11 -4.16 0.88 -3.40
C TYR A 11 -5.07 1.03 -2.19
N VAL A 12 -6.09 0.19 -2.10
CA VAL A 12 -6.90 0.04 -0.89
C VAL A 12 -6.67 -1.33 -0.28
N CYS A 13 -6.46 -1.36 1.03
CA CYS A 13 -6.39 -2.58 1.84
C CYS A 13 -7.61 -2.60 2.76
N ALA A 14 -8.56 -3.50 2.49
CA ALA A 14 -9.69 -3.74 3.38
C ALA A 14 -9.51 -5.05 4.15
N PRO A 15 -9.75 -5.10 5.46
CA PRO A 15 -9.72 -6.33 6.24
C PRO A 15 -10.66 -7.39 5.66
N TYR A 16 -10.16 -8.62 5.54
CA TYR A 16 -10.95 -9.76 5.10
C TYR A 16 -11.05 -10.79 6.23
N LEU A 17 -12.17 -10.72 6.95
CA LEU A 17 -12.45 -11.55 8.12
C LEU A 17 -13.48 -12.65 7.84
N HIS A 18 -13.85 -12.85 6.58
CA HIS A 18 -14.92 -13.75 6.15
C HIS A 18 -16.28 -13.45 6.80
N THR A 19 -16.48 -12.21 7.26
CA THR A 19 -17.80 -11.71 7.68
C THR A 19 -18.64 -11.38 6.46
N HIS A 20 -19.95 -11.27 6.66
CA HIS A 20 -20.88 -10.88 5.61
C HIS A 20 -20.45 -9.58 4.91
N GLU A 21 -20.04 -8.56 5.67
CA GLU A 21 -19.61 -7.28 5.09
C GLU A 21 -18.35 -7.43 4.23
N SER A 22 -17.38 -8.24 4.67
CA SER A 22 -16.13 -8.45 3.93
C SER A 22 -16.33 -9.23 2.62
N VAL A 23 -17.31 -10.15 2.59
CA VAL A 23 -17.68 -10.91 1.39
C VAL A 23 -18.47 -10.03 0.41
N GLU A 24 -19.39 -9.21 0.91
CA GLU A 24 -20.12 -8.24 0.08
C GLU A 24 -19.18 -7.21 -0.55
N LEU A 25 -18.21 -6.71 0.21
CA LEU A 25 -17.18 -5.79 -0.30
C LEU A 25 -16.36 -6.44 -1.42
N LYS A 26 -15.93 -7.69 -1.25
CA LYS A 26 -15.23 -8.47 -2.28
C LYS A 26 -16.05 -8.54 -3.57
N GLU A 27 -17.31 -8.94 -3.48
CA GLU A 27 -18.22 -9.08 -4.63
C GLU A 27 -18.48 -7.74 -5.33
N SER A 28 -18.59 -6.66 -4.55
CA SER A 28 -18.73 -5.29 -5.08
C SER A 28 -17.48 -4.87 -5.87
N TRP A 29 -16.29 -5.11 -5.32
CA TRP A 29 -15.01 -4.76 -5.97
C TRP A 29 -14.74 -5.57 -7.23
N LEU A 30 -15.11 -6.85 -7.26
CA LEU A 30 -15.02 -7.67 -8.46
C LEU A 30 -15.82 -7.05 -9.63
N LYS A 31 -17.03 -6.55 -9.35
CA LYS A 31 -17.93 -5.95 -10.35
C LYS A 31 -17.60 -4.49 -10.66
N SER A 32 -16.89 -3.80 -9.79
CA SER A 32 -16.58 -2.38 -9.93
C SER A 32 -15.62 -2.10 -11.09
N LYS A 33 -15.94 -1.10 -11.92
CA LYS A 33 -15.03 -0.58 -12.96
C LYS A 33 -13.90 0.27 -12.39
N ASN A 34 -14.00 0.68 -11.12
CA ASN A 34 -12.98 1.47 -10.45
C ASN A 34 -11.77 0.62 -10.03
N ILE A 35 -11.96 -0.68 -9.86
CA ILE A 35 -10.92 -1.63 -9.46
C ILE A 35 -10.29 -2.25 -10.71
N GLU A 36 -8.98 -2.06 -10.87
CA GLU A 36 -8.18 -2.63 -11.94
C GLU A 36 -7.75 -4.05 -11.62
N ARG A 37 -7.17 -4.24 -10.43
CA ARG A 37 -6.65 -5.51 -9.95
C ARG A 37 -7.14 -5.74 -8.53
N LEU A 38 -7.45 -6.99 -8.18
CA LEU A 38 -7.88 -7.37 -6.85
C LEU A 38 -7.10 -8.60 -6.39
N TYR A 39 -6.61 -8.56 -5.15
CA TYR A 39 -5.79 -9.60 -4.57
C TYR A 39 -6.25 -9.98 -3.18
N PHE A 40 -6.10 -11.24 -2.83
CA PHE A 40 -6.09 -11.70 -1.45
C PHE A 40 -4.65 -11.73 -0.95
N VAL A 41 -4.37 -11.02 0.14
CA VAL A 41 -3.00 -10.79 0.62
C VAL A 41 -2.85 -11.05 2.10
N THR A 42 -1.63 -11.43 2.50
CA THR A 42 -1.20 -11.42 3.90
C THR A 42 -0.42 -10.14 4.19
N GLY A 43 -0.93 -9.32 5.12
CA GLY A 43 -0.28 -8.11 5.59
C GLY A 43 0.63 -8.38 6.78
N THR A 44 1.87 -7.87 6.72
CA THR A 44 2.79 -7.84 7.85
C THR A 44 3.21 -6.41 8.14
N PHE A 45 2.93 -5.93 9.35
CA PHE A 45 3.32 -4.60 9.80
C PHE A 45 4.70 -4.62 10.44
N SER A 46 5.44 -3.52 10.27
CA SER A 46 6.71 -3.28 10.94
C SER A 46 6.55 -3.10 12.46
N SER A 47 7.64 -3.26 13.22
CA SER A 47 7.63 -3.00 14.66
C SER A 47 7.27 -1.56 14.99
N GLU A 48 7.66 -0.64 14.10
CA GLU A 48 7.57 0.81 14.26
C GLU A 48 6.15 1.33 13.99
N SER A 49 5.43 0.70 13.04
CA SER A 49 4.06 1.09 12.68
C SER A 49 2.98 0.42 13.54
N LYS A 50 3.26 -0.77 14.09
CA LYS A 50 2.30 -1.53 14.93
C LYS A 50 1.60 -0.73 16.03
N PRO A 51 2.29 0.16 16.79
CA PRO A 51 1.63 0.93 17.85
C PRO A 51 0.53 1.87 17.35
N TYR A 52 0.62 2.32 16.09
CA TYR A 52 -0.38 3.21 15.48
C TYR A 52 -1.60 2.46 14.95
N PHE A 53 -1.45 1.16 14.67
CA PHE A 53 -2.45 0.31 14.03
C PHE A 53 -2.70 -0.98 14.83
N SER A 54 -3.10 -0.82 16.11
CA SER A 54 -3.42 -1.92 17.02
C SER A 54 -4.53 -2.84 16.51
N ASP A 55 -5.42 -2.30 15.67
CA ASP A 55 -6.55 -3.01 15.07
C ASP A 55 -6.27 -3.48 13.64
N SER A 56 -5.02 -3.83 13.35
CA SER A 56 -4.67 -4.53 12.12
C SER A 56 -5.08 -6.01 12.16
N THR A 57 -5.36 -6.57 10.98
CA THR A 57 -5.50 -8.01 10.75
C THR A 57 -4.31 -8.54 9.94
N ASN A 58 -4.23 -9.86 9.75
CA ASN A 58 -3.22 -10.51 8.91
C ASN A 58 -3.70 -10.67 7.46
N HIS A 59 -5.01 -10.69 7.20
CA HIS A 59 -5.57 -10.98 5.88
C HIS A 59 -6.37 -9.79 5.35
N TYR A 60 -6.04 -9.35 4.14
CA TYR A 60 -6.68 -8.21 3.48
C TYR A 60 -7.08 -8.55 2.05
N LEU A 61 -8.09 -7.82 1.57
CA LEU A 61 -8.29 -7.58 0.15
C LEU A 61 -7.47 -6.35 -0.24
N LEU A 62 -6.52 -6.54 -1.13
CA LEU A 62 -5.76 -5.45 -1.73
C LEU A 62 -6.32 -5.17 -3.13
N ALA A 63 -6.82 -3.96 -3.36
CA ALA A 63 -7.35 -3.56 -4.66
C ALA A 63 -6.59 -2.35 -5.21
N LYS A 64 -6.17 -2.44 -6.47
CA LYS A 64 -5.64 -1.29 -7.22
C LYS A 64 -6.82 -0.52 -7.81
N PHE A 65 -6.98 0.74 -7.45
CA PHE A 65 -8.11 1.58 -7.85
C PHE A 65 -7.69 2.75 -8.75
N LYS A 66 -8.64 3.25 -9.55
CA LYS A 66 -8.45 4.41 -10.44
C LYS A 66 -8.84 5.74 -9.80
N ASP A 67 -9.87 5.74 -8.97
CA ASP A 67 -10.47 6.95 -8.38
C ASP A 67 -10.59 6.82 -6.86
N SER A 68 -9.81 7.66 -6.16
CA SER A 68 -9.73 7.72 -4.70
C SER A 68 -11.03 8.17 -4.03
N SER A 69 -11.82 9.03 -4.68
CA SER A 69 -13.08 9.51 -4.10
C SER A 69 -14.11 8.38 -4.05
N LYS A 70 -14.24 7.64 -5.16
CA LYS A 70 -15.16 6.49 -5.22
C LYS A 70 -14.80 5.39 -4.25
N ILE A 71 -13.51 5.13 -4.05
CA ILE A 71 -13.08 4.04 -3.15
C ILE A 71 -13.20 4.45 -1.68
N ALA A 72 -12.94 5.71 -1.34
CA ALA A 72 -13.15 6.24 0.00
C ALA A 72 -14.61 6.14 0.42
N ASP A 73 -15.55 6.58 -0.42
CA ASP A 73 -16.99 6.48 -0.14
C ASP A 73 -17.41 5.02 0.10
N ASN A 74 -16.92 4.09 -0.73
CA ASN A 74 -17.24 2.68 -0.60
C ASN A 74 -16.67 2.04 0.70
N ILE A 75 -15.48 2.45 1.13
CA ILE A 75 -14.89 2.01 2.41
C ILE A 75 -15.62 2.61 3.61
N ILE A 76 -16.08 3.85 3.52
CA ILE A 76 -16.88 4.48 4.57
C ILE A 76 -18.20 3.73 4.78
N GLU A 77 -18.87 3.32 3.70
CA GLU A 77 -20.10 2.51 3.75
C GLU A 77 -19.86 1.13 4.38
N HIS A 78 -18.72 0.49 4.09
CA HIS A 78 -18.37 -0.85 4.57
C HIS A 78 -17.36 -0.82 5.73
N ASN A 79 -17.37 0.23 6.54
CA ASN A 79 -16.37 0.43 7.58
C ASN A 79 -16.41 -0.70 8.62
N GLN A 80 -15.24 -1.18 9.03
CA GLN A 80 -15.08 -2.34 9.92
C GLN A 80 -14.40 -1.93 11.23
N GLU A 81 -14.41 -2.83 12.22
CA GLU A 81 -13.65 -2.64 13.46
C GLU A 81 -12.13 -2.71 13.26
N LYS A 82 -11.70 -3.39 12.20
CA LYS A 82 -10.28 -3.46 11.81
C LYS A 82 -9.96 -2.38 10.80
N THR A 83 -8.76 -1.83 10.90
CA THR A 83 -8.34 -0.68 10.10
C THR A 83 -8.21 -1.04 8.63
N SER A 84 -8.89 -0.28 7.77
CA SER A 84 -8.66 -0.25 6.33
C SER A 84 -7.70 0.87 6.00
N PHE A 85 -6.89 0.67 4.95
CA PHE A 85 -5.88 1.62 4.50
C PHE A 85 -6.15 2.00 3.05
N ILE A 86 -6.10 3.28 2.74
CA ILE A 86 -6.08 3.79 1.37
C ILE A 86 -4.73 4.46 1.16
N PHE A 87 -3.96 3.98 0.19
CA PHE A 87 -2.72 4.57 -0.28
C PHE A 87 -3.00 5.26 -1.60
N ASN A 88 -3.15 6.58 -1.57
CA ASN A 88 -3.29 7.35 -2.80
C ASN A 88 -1.89 7.57 -3.38
N VAL A 89 -1.67 7.15 -4.62
CA VAL A 89 -0.45 7.42 -5.36
C VAL A 89 -0.66 8.73 -6.11
N LYS A 90 0.01 9.79 -5.65
CA LYS A 90 -0.08 11.13 -6.22
C LYS A 90 0.79 11.23 -7.47
N ASP A 91 2.01 10.71 -7.39
CA ASP A 91 3.00 10.74 -8.46
C ASP A 91 3.68 9.37 -8.60
N ASP A 92 3.77 8.87 -9.83
CA ASP A 92 4.57 7.68 -10.15
C ASP A 92 6.05 8.08 -10.22
N LEU A 93 6.91 7.37 -9.49
CA LEU A 93 8.36 7.56 -9.57
C LEU A 93 8.92 6.92 -10.83
N PHE A 94 8.45 5.71 -11.14
CA PHE A 94 8.75 4.98 -12.37
C PHE A 94 7.83 3.75 -12.50
N GLN A 95 7.76 3.25 -13.72
CA GLN A 95 7.19 1.93 -14.04
C GLN A 95 8.03 1.32 -15.17
N HIS A 96 8.41 0.05 -15.03
CA HIS A 96 9.04 -0.70 -16.11
C HIS A 96 8.66 -2.17 -16.06
N GLU A 97 8.80 -2.85 -17.20
CA GLU A 97 8.51 -4.27 -17.30
C GLU A 97 9.59 -5.08 -16.57
N VAL A 98 9.16 -6.04 -15.75
CA VAL A 98 10.02 -7.00 -15.06
C VAL A 98 9.50 -8.41 -15.35
N LEU A 99 10.37 -9.41 -15.15
CA LEU A 99 10.00 -10.80 -15.39
C LEU A 99 9.08 -11.33 -14.27
N GLY A 100 7.90 -11.83 -14.66
CA GLY A 100 6.92 -12.43 -13.77
C GLY A 100 5.79 -11.48 -13.38
N ASP A 101 4.86 -11.98 -12.58
CA ASP A 101 3.71 -11.22 -12.08
C ASP A 101 4.00 -10.59 -10.71
N VAL A 102 3.35 -9.45 -10.42
CA VAL A 102 3.39 -8.82 -9.10
C VAL A 102 2.88 -9.80 -8.07
N ASN A 103 3.75 -10.19 -7.15
CA ASN A 103 3.40 -11.09 -6.04
C ASN A 103 3.62 -10.45 -4.67
N PHE A 104 4.10 -9.21 -4.64
CA PHE A 104 4.36 -8.51 -3.39
C PHE A 104 4.21 -7.00 -3.57
N VAL A 105 3.52 -6.36 -2.62
CA VAL A 105 3.44 -4.91 -2.51
C VAL A 105 4.03 -4.49 -1.18
N SER A 106 4.98 -3.55 -1.20
CA SER A 106 5.64 -3.06 0.01
C SER A 106 5.39 -1.58 0.17
N VAL A 107 4.97 -1.17 1.36
CA VAL A 107 4.64 0.22 1.68
C VAL A 107 5.64 0.74 2.71
N TYR A 108 6.19 1.92 2.44
CA TYR A 108 7.16 2.62 3.28
C TYR A 108 6.66 4.02 3.58
N TYR A 109 7.19 4.60 4.66
CA TYR A 109 7.07 6.02 4.93
C TYR A 109 8.46 6.64 5.06
N LEU A 110 8.55 7.93 4.74
CA LEU A 110 9.72 8.74 4.99
C LEU A 110 9.48 9.66 6.18
N GLU A 111 10.46 9.74 7.08
CA GLU A 111 10.43 10.73 8.17
C GLU A 111 10.61 12.15 7.63
N TYR A 112 11.41 12.28 6.57
CA TYR A 112 11.66 13.51 5.82
C TYR A 112 11.36 13.23 4.35
N GLY A 113 10.46 14.02 3.76
CA GLY A 113 9.98 13.83 2.39
C GLY A 113 10.42 14.98 1.48
N GLU A 114 11.70 15.33 1.51
CA GLU A 114 12.25 16.36 0.63
C GLU A 114 12.36 15.83 -0.81
N ASP A 115 12.17 16.69 -1.81
CA ASP A 115 12.19 16.29 -3.23
C ASP A 115 13.53 15.66 -3.64
N GLU A 116 14.64 16.08 -3.02
CA GLU A 116 15.97 15.50 -3.22
C GLU A 116 16.02 14.05 -2.72
N ASP A 117 15.48 13.77 -1.53
CA ASP A 117 15.41 12.43 -0.96
C ASP A 117 14.55 11.51 -1.82
N ILE A 118 13.40 11.98 -2.28
CA ILE A 118 12.48 11.23 -3.15
C ILE A 118 13.18 10.86 -4.46
N SER A 119 13.89 11.82 -5.05
CA SER A 119 14.67 11.61 -6.28
C SER A 119 15.78 10.60 -6.08
N GLU A 120 16.49 10.62 -4.95
CA GLU A 120 17.53 9.64 -4.67
C GLU A 120 16.95 8.24 -4.42
N ILE A 121 15.81 8.14 -3.73
CA ILE A 121 15.09 6.88 -3.55
C ILE A 121 14.65 6.32 -4.90
N ALA A 122 14.04 7.12 -5.77
CA ALA A 122 13.64 6.68 -7.11
C ALA A 122 14.85 6.13 -7.89
N ASN A 123 15.99 6.83 -7.86
CA ASN A 123 17.24 6.40 -8.49
C ASN A 123 17.84 5.12 -7.89
N LEU A 124 17.57 4.83 -6.61
CA LEU A 124 17.97 3.60 -5.96
C LEU A 124 17.04 2.44 -6.36
N LEU A 125 15.73 2.69 -6.36
CA LEU A 125 14.70 1.69 -6.64
C LEU A 125 14.69 1.27 -8.11
N VAL A 126 14.88 2.18 -9.07
CA VAL A 126 14.90 1.85 -10.51
C VAL A 126 16.04 0.89 -10.90
N LYS A 127 17.08 0.77 -10.07
CA LYS A 127 18.21 -0.14 -10.28
C LYS A 127 17.93 -1.56 -9.78
N LYS A 128 16.77 -1.79 -9.17
CA LYS A 128 16.38 -3.04 -8.53
C LYS A 128 15.57 -3.87 -9.52
N ASP A 129 16.12 -5.00 -9.93
CA ASP A 129 15.65 -5.84 -11.05
C ASP A 129 14.26 -6.45 -10.87
N GLN A 130 13.78 -6.57 -9.63
CA GLN A 130 12.48 -7.17 -9.31
C GLN A 130 11.39 -6.14 -9.02
N ILE A 131 11.71 -4.84 -8.95
CA ILE A 131 10.73 -3.79 -8.66
C ILE A 131 10.08 -3.37 -9.98
N GLU A 132 8.79 -3.57 -10.15
CA GLU A 132 8.06 -3.21 -11.38
C GLU A 132 7.72 -1.71 -11.40
N SER A 133 7.26 -1.20 -10.27
CA SER A 133 6.82 0.18 -10.14
C SER A 133 7.06 0.70 -8.73
N ALA A 134 7.19 2.01 -8.63
CA ALA A 134 7.14 2.72 -7.37
C ALA A 134 6.38 4.04 -7.54
N GLY A 135 5.62 4.42 -6.53
CA GLY A 135 4.88 5.67 -6.50
C GLY A 135 4.92 6.30 -5.12
N ILE A 136 4.77 7.62 -5.08
CA ILE A 136 4.69 8.42 -3.85
C ILE A 136 3.29 9.00 -3.67
N GLY A 137 2.85 9.12 -2.43
CA GLY A 137 1.65 9.85 -2.10
C GLY A 137 1.33 9.77 -0.62
N ASN A 138 0.05 9.64 -0.28
CA ASN A 138 -0.39 9.67 1.11
C ASN A 138 -1.24 8.45 1.51
N MET A 139 -1.42 8.30 2.81
CA MET A 139 -2.22 7.24 3.41
C MET A 139 -3.38 7.83 4.21
N GLU A 140 -4.56 7.29 3.97
CA GLU A 140 -5.75 7.48 4.78
C GLU A 140 -6.14 6.16 5.45
N THR A 141 -6.74 6.26 6.63
CA THR A 141 -7.16 5.09 7.41
C THR A 141 -8.62 5.19 7.81
N PHE A 142 -9.33 4.08 7.70
CA PHE A 142 -10.76 3.99 8.01
C PHE A 142 -10.98 2.87 9.01
N CYS A 143 -11.58 3.20 10.14
CA CYS A 143 -11.89 2.26 11.20
C CYS A 143 -13.11 2.76 11.98
N LYS A 144 -13.96 1.86 12.46
CA LYS A 144 -15.04 2.20 13.41
C LYS A 144 -14.48 2.67 14.76
N ASN A 145 -13.31 2.15 15.15
CA ASN A 145 -12.59 2.51 16.35
C ASN A 145 -11.27 3.20 15.96
N PRO A 146 -11.29 4.51 15.67
CA PRO A 146 -10.09 5.21 15.23
C PRO A 146 -9.00 5.18 16.30
N SER A 147 -7.74 5.11 15.86
CA SER A 147 -6.59 5.16 16.78
C SER A 147 -6.57 6.46 17.56
N LYS A 148 -6.15 6.40 18.83
CA LYS A 148 -5.96 7.60 19.67
C LYS A 148 -4.85 8.50 19.17
N PHE A 149 -3.90 7.93 18.43
CA PHE A 149 -2.74 8.64 17.89
C PHE A 149 -2.81 8.68 16.37
N THR A 150 -2.69 9.88 15.82
CA THR A 150 -2.54 10.09 14.39
C THR A 150 -1.15 9.67 13.96
N PHE A 151 -1.05 8.90 12.88
CA PHE A 151 0.23 8.54 12.30
C PHE A 151 0.88 9.78 11.65
N PRO A 152 2.07 10.22 12.09
CA PRO A 152 2.61 11.52 11.71
C PRO A 152 3.18 11.57 10.28
N TYR A 153 3.46 10.41 9.67
CA TYR A 153 4.12 10.31 8.36
C TYR A 153 3.16 9.91 7.23
N SER A 154 1.86 10.18 7.39
CA SER A 154 0.84 9.77 6.43
C SER A 154 0.96 10.46 5.07
N GLU A 155 1.65 11.60 4.97
CA GLU A 155 1.80 12.35 3.72
C GLU A 155 3.00 11.94 2.87
N ASN A 156 3.93 11.14 3.43
CA ASN A 156 5.19 10.77 2.77
C ASN A 156 5.27 9.25 2.58
N ILE A 157 4.34 8.69 1.82
CA ILE A 157 4.20 7.25 1.63
C ILE A 157 4.77 6.84 0.29
N ILE A 158 5.60 5.78 0.28
CA ILE A 158 6.09 5.14 -0.93
C ILE A 158 5.46 3.76 -1.04
N VAL A 159 4.83 3.49 -2.17
CA VAL A 159 4.29 2.18 -2.53
C VAL A 159 5.17 1.57 -3.60
N ILE A 160 5.58 0.32 -3.41
CA ILE A 160 6.45 -0.40 -4.35
C ILE A 160 5.77 -1.72 -4.75
N GLU A 161 5.64 -1.96 -6.05
CA GLU A 161 5.22 -3.26 -6.61
C GLU A 161 6.47 -4.09 -6.95
N VAL A 162 6.48 -5.35 -6.49
CA VAL A 162 7.58 -6.29 -6.74
C VAL A 162 7.03 -7.52 -7.44
N ALA A 163 7.66 -7.87 -8.56
CA ALA A 163 7.36 -9.06 -9.34
C ALA A 163 8.57 -9.98 -9.32
N SER A 164 8.34 -11.23 -8.91
CA SER A 164 9.42 -12.18 -8.63
C SER A 164 8.87 -13.59 -8.54
N GLU A 165 9.51 -14.56 -9.19
CA GLU A 165 9.14 -15.98 -9.04
C GLU A 165 9.61 -16.59 -7.70
N LYS A 166 10.33 -15.82 -6.88
CA LYS A 166 10.84 -16.27 -5.59
C LYS A 166 9.74 -16.28 -4.53
N SER A 167 9.96 -17.05 -3.46
CA SER A 167 9.05 -17.07 -2.31
C SER A 167 8.85 -15.68 -1.67
N HIS A 168 7.69 -15.45 -1.05
CA HIS A 168 7.39 -14.21 -0.31
C HIS A 168 8.45 -13.87 0.76
N GLN A 169 9.05 -14.89 1.40
CA GLN A 169 10.13 -14.66 2.37
C GLN A 169 11.40 -14.10 1.73
N SER A 170 11.74 -14.55 0.52
CA SER A 170 12.87 -14.04 -0.26
C SER A 170 12.61 -12.61 -0.72
N VAL A 171 11.40 -12.34 -1.21
CA VAL A 171 10.99 -10.99 -1.65
C VAL A 171 10.98 -10.00 -0.49
N LYS A 172 10.49 -10.41 0.68
CA LYS A 172 10.56 -9.60 1.90
C LYS A 172 12.00 -9.26 2.29
N LYS A 173 12.93 -10.22 2.23
CA LYS A 173 14.35 -9.97 2.50
C LYS A 173 14.96 -8.99 1.51
N TYR A 174 14.58 -9.09 0.23
CA TYR A 174 15.00 -8.17 -0.82
C TYR A 174 14.49 -6.74 -0.56
N CYS A 175 13.23 -6.59 -0.16
CA CYS A 175 12.62 -5.32 0.24
C CYS A 175 13.32 -4.71 1.47
N GLU A 176 13.66 -5.53 2.48
CA GLU A 176 14.43 -5.08 3.65
C GLU A 176 15.86 -4.66 3.29
N GLN A 177 16.51 -5.37 2.36
CA GLN A 177 17.84 -4.99 1.89
C GLN A 177 17.79 -3.65 1.15
N THR A 178 16.79 -3.45 0.30
CA THR A 178 16.56 -2.20 -0.43
C THR A 178 16.37 -1.03 0.53
N ARG A 179 15.55 -1.20 1.57
CA ARG A 179 15.41 -0.21 2.65
C ARG A 179 16.73 0.08 3.37
N ARG A 180 17.51 -0.95 3.72
CA ARG A 180 18.82 -0.76 4.36
C ARG A 180 19.80 0.00 3.47
N ASP A 181 19.77 -0.23 2.16
CA ASP A 181 20.60 0.49 1.20
C ASP A 181 20.21 1.97 1.14
N ALA A 182 18.91 2.29 1.17
CA ALA A 182 18.41 3.66 1.28
C ALA A 182 18.87 4.33 2.58
N ASN A 183 18.68 3.68 3.73
CA ASN A 183 19.07 4.26 5.03
C ASN A 183 20.59 4.46 5.17
N ARG A 184 21.42 3.62 4.51
CA ARG A 184 22.88 3.82 4.45
C ARG A 184 23.30 5.08 3.69
N LYS A 185 22.42 5.59 2.82
CA LYS A 185 22.59 6.87 2.10
C LYS A 185 22.01 8.05 2.87
N GLY A 186 21.47 7.84 4.07
CA GLY A 186 20.84 8.89 4.89
C GLY A 186 19.35 9.09 4.62
N LEU A 187 18.76 8.33 3.69
CA LEU A 187 17.34 8.42 3.33
C LEU A 187 16.53 7.68 4.39
N SER A 188 15.89 8.39 5.32
CA SER A 188 15.14 7.81 6.47
C SER A 188 13.85 7.09 6.03
N MET A 189 14.02 5.95 5.37
CA MET A 189 12.95 5.11 4.81
C MET A 189 12.64 3.94 5.75
N THR A 190 11.40 3.90 6.24
CA THR A 190 10.95 2.88 7.19
C THR A 190 9.78 2.09 6.61
N ASN A 191 9.80 0.76 6.81
CA ASN A 191 8.69 -0.07 6.35
C ASN A 191 7.44 0.23 7.18
N LEU A 192 6.31 0.42 6.52
CA LEU A 192 5.00 0.52 7.14
C LEU A 192 4.36 -0.86 7.18
N MET A 193 4.18 -1.44 6.00
CA MET A 193 3.63 -2.78 5.84
C MET A 193 4.20 -3.48 4.62
N SER A 194 4.09 -4.80 4.63
CA SER A 194 4.40 -5.70 3.54
C SER A 194 3.18 -6.54 3.22
N LEU A 195 2.76 -6.59 1.97
CA LEU A 195 1.60 -7.31 1.49
C LEU A 195 2.06 -8.44 0.55
N SER A 196 2.00 -9.67 1.03
CA SER A 196 2.30 -10.86 0.21
C SER A 196 1.04 -11.32 -0.50
N ILE A 197 1.07 -11.38 -1.83
CA ILE A 197 -0.10 -11.76 -2.63
C ILE A 197 -0.25 -13.27 -2.62
N LEU A 198 -1.36 -13.76 -2.05
CA LEU A 198 -1.67 -15.19 -1.99
C LEU A 198 -2.46 -15.65 -3.20
N GLU A 199 -3.38 -14.80 -3.69
CA GLU A 199 -4.27 -15.11 -4.81
C GLU A 199 -4.65 -13.82 -5.54
N GLN A 200 -4.69 -13.87 -6.87
CA GLN A 200 -5.28 -12.83 -7.69
C GLN A 200 -6.75 -13.16 -7.96
N LEU A 201 -7.62 -12.22 -7.62
CA LEU A 201 -9.08 -12.35 -7.73
C LEU A 201 -9.63 -11.61 -8.96
N LYS A 202 -8.94 -10.58 -9.45
CA LYS A 202 -9.27 -9.80 -10.65
C LYS A 202 -8.02 -9.28 -11.33
#